data_AF-A0A963JNA1-F1
#
_entry.id   AF-A0A963JNA1-F1
#
_cell.length_a   1.000
_cell.length_b   1.000
_cell.length_c   1.000
_cell.angle_alpha   90.00
_cell.angle_beta   90.00
_cell.angle_gamma   90.00
#
_symmetry.space_group_name_H-M   'P 1'
#
loop_
_entity.id
_entity.type
_entity.pdbx_description
1 polymer ?
#
loop_
_entity_poly.entity_id
_entity_poly.type
_entity_poly.pdbx_seq_one_letter_code
_entity_poly.pdbx_strand_id
1 'polypeptide(L)'
;MTKQKARAIIYFLIALSGLMALSYGLLKTETNKEDIYLYMVMASGGASFFGIGAGLLISTMLGTEIDDLKEYFFNEEHISSKHEDAKYCSGEWNLYHVSLKKDERVWMHGVTNFRIGKEPGSLQGEIYWSDKKNNKKKYILNVGIRSRKLIILGYQENETEQHLVMAIENATAPNIDIKCGIQLHETWDGFPDISPVLMSRYPITDEKLDNVWQSEAEIQKITISFSYN
;
A
#
# COMPACT_ATOMS: atom_id res chain seq x y z
N MET A 1 29.56 10.21 10.41
CA MET A 1 28.38 10.91 10.95
C MET A 1 27.51 11.32 9.77
N THR A 2 26.24 10.89 9.69
CA THR A 2 25.36 11.25 8.57
C THR A 2 25.07 12.75 8.59
N LYS A 3 24.95 13.40 7.43
CA LYS A 3 24.73 14.87 7.31
C LYS A 3 23.55 15.36 8.17
N GLN A 4 22.53 14.52 8.35
CA GLN A 4 21.36 14.78 9.19
C GLN A 4 21.68 14.83 10.68
N LYS A 5 22.53 13.93 11.19
CA LYS A 5 23.00 13.96 12.60
C LYS A 5 23.80 15.23 12.89
N ALA A 6 24.61 15.68 11.92
CA ALA A 6 25.34 16.94 12.04
C ALA A 6 24.40 18.16 12.13
N ARG A 7 23.35 18.21 11.29
CA ARG A 7 22.34 19.27 11.33
C ARG A 7 21.56 19.29 12.63
N ALA A 8 21.10 18.12 13.11
CA ALA A 8 20.39 18.00 14.38
C ALA A 8 21.23 18.50 15.56
N ILE A 9 22.53 18.18 15.59
CA ILE A 9 23.45 18.68 16.62
C ILE A 9 23.57 20.21 16.54
N ILE A 10 23.69 20.79 15.34
CA ILE A 10 23.77 22.25 15.17
C ILE A 10 22.48 22.94 15.64
N TYR A 11 21.31 22.41 15.27
CA TYR A 11 20.02 22.97 15.69
C TYR A 11 19.80 22.85 17.20
N PHE A 12 20.24 21.74 17.81
CA PHE A 12 20.26 21.57 19.25
C PHE A 12 21.16 22.59 19.95
N LEU A 13 22.35 22.85 19.42
CA LEU A 13 23.25 23.86 19.97
C LEU A 13 22.67 25.28 19.88
N ILE A 14 21.96 25.61 18.78
CA ILE A 14 21.26 26.89 18.61
C ILE A 14 20.12 27.02 19.62
N ALA A 15 19.31 25.96 19.80
CA ALA A 15 18.24 25.97 20.78
C ALA A 15 18.79 26.13 22.20
N LEU A 16 19.84 25.38 22.53
CA LEU A 16 20.46 25.39 23.85
C LEU A 16 21.11 26.74 24.18
N SER A 17 21.80 27.37 23.22
CA SER A 17 22.37 28.71 23.42
C SER A 17 21.30 29.78 23.58
N GLY A 18 20.21 29.69 22.82
CA GLY A 18 19.03 30.56 22.99
C GLY A 18 18.38 30.41 24.37
N LEU A 19 18.22 29.17 24.84
CA LEU A 19 17.68 28.90 26.18
C LEU A 19 18.58 29.46 27.29
N MET A 20 19.90 29.27 27.18
CA MET A 20 20.85 29.84 28.13
C MET A 20 20.80 31.38 28.16
N ALA A 21 20.75 32.03 27.01
CA ALA A 21 20.64 33.49 26.93
C ALA A 21 19.30 34.02 27.49
N LEU A 22 18.20 33.30 27.21
CA LEU A 22 16.88 33.60 27.76
C LEU A 22 16.87 33.51 29.30
N SER A 23 17.31 32.37 29.84
CA SER A 23 17.34 32.14 31.29
C SER A 23 18.26 33.14 31.99
N TYR A 24 19.43 33.44 31.42
CA TYR A 24 20.35 34.41 31.99
C TYR A 24 19.78 35.84 31.96
N GLY A 25 19.17 36.24 30.83
CA GLY A 25 18.52 37.53 30.70
C GLY A 25 17.41 37.72 31.73
N LEU A 26 16.50 36.74 31.87
CA LEU A 26 15.41 36.80 32.84
C LEU A 26 15.92 36.89 34.30
N LEU A 27 16.89 36.06 34.68
CA LEU A 27 17.47 36.07 36.03
C LEU A 27 18.14 37.41 36.38
N LYS A 28 18.75 38.08 35.39
CA LYS A 28 19.42 39.37 35.60
C LYS A 28 18.47 40.55 35.59
N THR A 29 17.39 40.49 34.81
CA THR A 29 16.30 41.48 34.86
C THR A 29 15.67 41.57 36.26
N GLU A 30 15.59 40.46 37.00
CA GLU A 30 15.05 40.46 38.38
C GLU A 30 16.04 41.00 39.43
N THR A 31 17.35 40.86 39.19
CA THR A 31 18.39 41.15 40.20
C THR A 31 19.12 42.48 40.01
N ASN A 32 19.21 43.02 38.79
CA ASN A 32 19.92 44.27 38.52
C ASN A 32 19.06 45.26 37.70
N LYS A 33 18.62 46.34 38.36
CA LYS A 33 17.71 47.35 37.79
C LYS A 33 18.41 48.39 36.92
N GLU A 34 19.73 48.57 37.03
CA GLU A 34 20.45 49.61 36.29
C GLU A 34 20.58 49.28 34.79
N ASP A 35 20.72 48.00 34.45
CA ASP A 35 20.89 47.52 33.06
C ASP A 35 19.67 46.73 32.53
N ILE A 36 18.48 47.02 33.06
CA ILE A 36 17.28 46.21 32.81
C ILE A 36 16.97 46.02 31.31
N TYR A 37 17.16 47.06 30.50
CA TYR A 37 16.90 47.03 29.06
C TYR A 37 17.87 46.10 28.31
N LEU A 38 19.14 46.04 28.72
CA LEU A 38 20.13 45.15 28.11
C LEU A 38 19.75 43.69 28.34
N TYR A 39 19.34 43.34 29.56
CA TYR A 39 18.93 41.97 29.90
C TYR A 39 17.60 41.58 29.25
N MET A 40 16.67 42.52 29.05
CA MET A 40 15.45 42.28 28.28
C MET A 40 15.73 42.00 26.80
N VAL A 41 16.67 42.73 26.18
CA VAL A 41 17.11 42.47 24.79
C VAL A 41 17.81 41.11 24.69
N MET A 42 18.61 40.74 25.69
CA MET A 42 19.25 39.43 25.74
C MET A 42 18.22 38.30 25.90
N ALA A 43 17.20 38.50 26.74
CA ALA A 43 16.13 37.55 26.94
C ALA A 43 15.29 37.36 25.66
N SER A 44 14.91 38.45 24.99
CA SER A 44 14.14 38.37 23.74
C SER A 44 14.94 37.72 22.61
N GLY A 45 16.22 38.07 22.46
CA GLY A 45 17.14 37.41 21.53
C GLY A 45 17.28 35.92 21.81
N GLY A 46 17.45 35.55 23.09
CA GLY A 46 17.51 34.16 23.52
C GLY A 46 16.24 33.37 23.18
N ALA A 47 15.06 33.95 23.42
CA ALA A 47 13.78 33.35 23.05
C ALA A 47 13.66 33.13 21.53
N SER A 48 14.11 34.10 20.71
CA SER A 48 14.12 33.94 19.25
C SER A 48 15.04 32.81 18.80
N PHE A 49 16.27 32.72 19.32
CA PHE A 49 17.19 31.63 18.97
C PHE A 49 16.67 30.27 19.44
N PHE A 50 16.08 30.20 20.63
CA PHE A 50 15.43 28.98 21.12
C PHE A 50 14.28 28.55 20.20
N GLY A 51 13.38 29.48 19.86
CA GLY A 51 12.26 29.19 18.97
C GLY A 51 12.69 28.72 17.58
N ILE A 52 13.70 29.36 16.99
CA ILE A 52 14.28 28.94 15.71
C ILE A 52 14.91 27.56 15.83
N GLY A 53 15.75 27.32 16.85
CA GLY A 53 16.41 26.03 17.05
C GLY A 53 15.42 24.89 17.28
N ALA A 54 14.39 25.12 18.10
CA ALA A 54 13.33 24.15 18.38
C ALA A 54 12.49 23.86 17.12
N GLY A 55 12.09 24.90 16.37
CA GLY A 55 11.36 24.73 15.11
C GLY A 55 12.14 23.93 14.06
N LEU A 56 13.45 24.19 13.93
CA LEU A 56 14.33 23.43 13.05
C LEU A 56 14.53 21.99 13.51
N LEU A 57 14.64 21.74 14.81
CA LEU A 57 14.71 20.38 15.36
C LEU A 57 13.42 19.59 15.07
N ILE A 58 12.27 20.18 15.36
CA ILE A 58 10.95 19.59 15.09
C ILE A 58 10.81 19.31 13.59
N SER A 59 11.16 20.27 12.72
CA SER A 59 11.13 20.07 11.27
C SER A 59 12.12 19.00 10.79
N THR A 60 13.24 18.79 11.47
CA THR A 60 14.20 17.75 11.08
C THR A 60 13.77 16.36 11.53
N MET A 61 13.05 16.27 12.67
CA MET A 61 12.48 15.03 13.18
C MET A 61 11.21 14.64 12.40
N LEU A 62 10.28 15.59 12.24
CA LEU A 62 9.03 15.39 11.50
C LEU A 62 9.23 15.40 9.99
N GLY A 63 10.22 16.11 9.46
CA GLY A 63 10.45 16.18 8.02
C GLY A 63 10.72 14.82 7.40
N THR A 64 11.50 13.97 8.08
CA THR A 64 11.68 12.58 7.63
C THR A 64 10.41 11.76 7.72
N GLU A 65 9.63 11.89 8.81
CA GLU A 65 8.37 11.14 8.92
C GLU A 65 7.34 11.61 7.90
N ILE A 66 7.27 12.90 7.62
CA ILE A 66 6.35 13.49 6.64
C ILE A 66 6.77 13.15 5.21
N ASP A 67 8.07 13.16 4.92
CA ASP A 67 8.56 12.78 3.59
C ASP A 67 8.39 11.26 3.37
N ASP A 68 8.63 10.43 4.38
CA ASP A 68 8.33 8.99 4.35
C ASP A 68 6.82 8.74 4.20
N LEU A 69 5.98 9.50 4.91
CA LEU A 69 4.51 9.45 4.77
C LEU A 69 4.06 9.93 3.39
N LYS A 70 4.69 10.97 2.83
CA LYS A 70 4.37 11.45 1.48
C LYS A 70 4.78 10.44 0.43
N GLU A 71 5.95 9.85 0.56
CA GLU A 71 6.40 8.79 -0.34
C GLU A 71 5.42 7.60 -0.26
N TYR A 72 5.04 7.20 0.96
CA TYR A 72 4.03 6.17 1.20
C TYR A 72 2.62 6.52 0.68
N PHE A 73 2.19 7.79 0.71
CA PHE A 73 0.85 8.16 0.25
C PHE A 73 0.77 8.54 -1.23
N PHE A 74 1.87 8.98 -1.84
CA PHE A 74 1.85 9.62 -3.16
C PHE A 74 2.73 8.95 -4.22
N ASN A 75 3.72 8.14 -3.86
CA ASN A 75 4.65 7.57 -4.85
C ASN A 75 4.37 6.11 -5.22
N GLU A 76 3.72 5.33 -4.36
CA GLU A 76 3.38 3.93 -4.62
C GLU A 76 1.87 3.68 -4.47
N GLU A 77 1.31 2.85 -5.35
CA GLU A 77 -0.08 2.39 -5.23
C GLU A 77 -0.21 1.45 -4.01
N HIS A 78 -0.45 2.01 -2.83
CA HIS A 78 -0.61 1.22 -1.61
C HIS A 78 -2.05 0.76 -1.40
N ILE A 79 -2.26 -0.56 -1.44
CA ILE A 79 -3.42 -1.20 -0.83
C ILE A 79 -2.97 -1.85 0.48
N SER A 80 -3.33 -1.23 1.60
CA SER A 80 -3.08 -1.79 2.93
C SER A 80 -4.27 -2.64 3.41
N SER A 81 -4.13 -3.33 4.54
CA SER A 81 -5.20 -4.07 5.24
C SER A 81 -5.10 -3.85 6.74
N LYS A 82 -6.11 -4.27 7.51
CA LYS A 82 -5.87 -4.51 8.94
C LYS A 82 -4.93 -5.70 9.09
N HIS A 83 -4.06 -5.67 10.10
CA HIS A 83 -3.08 -6.73 10.33
C HIS A 83 -3.71 -8.12 10.55
N GLU A 84 -4.86 -8.18 11.21
CA GLU A 84 -5.63 -9.42 11.43
C GLU A 84 -6.20 -9.99 10.13
N ASP A 85 -6.76 -9.12 9.28
CA ASP A 85 -7.28 -9.52 7.96
C ASP A 85 -6.13 -10.03 7.06
N ALA A 86 -4.98 -9.34 7.10
CA ALA A 86 -3.79 -9.76 6.35
C ALA A 86 -3.31 -11.17 6.77
N LYS A 87 -3.29 -11.46 8.08
CA LYS A 87 -2.98 -12.80 8.59
C LYS A 87 -3.93 -13.86 8.06
N TYR A 88 -5.23 -13.58 8.04
CA TYR A 88 -6.24 -14.52 7.54
C TYR A 88 -6.01 -14.89 6.07
N CYS A 89 -5.69 -13.92 5.23
CA CYS A 89 -5.45 -14.14 3.81
C CYS A 89 -4.03 -14.61 3.47
N SER A 90 -3.11 -14.68 4.43
CA SER A 90 -1.74 -15.16 4.19
C SER A 90 -1.67 -16.66 3.88
N GLY A 91 -0.62 -17.09 3.20
CA GLY A 91 -0.39 -18.48 2.80
C GLY A 91 -0.80 -18.78 1.36
N GLU A 92 -0.82 -20.06 1.03
CA GLU A 92 -1.09 -20.54 -0.33
C GLU A 92 -2.58 -20.43 -0.70
N TRP A 93 -2.83 -20.04 -1.96
CA TRP A 93 -4.14 -19.95 -2.58
C TRP A 93 -4.06 -20.42 -4.03
N ASN A 94 -5.10 -21.13 -4.45
CA ASN A 94 -5.37 -21.47 -5.84
C ASN A 94 -6.26 -20.38 -6.43
N LEU A 95 -5.78 -19.74 -7.49
CA LEU A 95 -6.48 -18.73 -8.24
C LEU A 95 -6.89 -19.31 -9.60
N TYR A 96 -8.18 -19.21 -9.90
CA TYR A 96 -8.75 -19.61 -11.17
C TYR A 96 -9.40 -18.41 -11.81
N HIS A 97 -9.21 -18.24 -13.10
CA HIS A 97 -9.89 -17.20 -13.81
C HIS A 97 -10.19 -17.58 -15.25
N VAL A 98 -11.25 -17.01 -15.80
CA VAL A 98 -11.56 -17.24 -17.22
C VAL A 98 -10.73 -16.30 -18.08
N SER A 99 -10.16 -16.82 -19.16
CA SER A 99 -9.47 -16.02 -20.18
C SER A 99 -9.85 -16.51 -21.58
N LEU A 100 -9.62 -15.69 -22.60
CA LEU A 100 -9.85 -16.05 -24.00
C LEU A 100 -8.57 -16.62 -24.62
N LYS A 101 -8.64 -17.83 -25.16
CA LYS A 101 -7.55 -18.54 -25.83
C LYS A 101 -8.04 -19.11 -27.16
N LYS A 102 -7.61 -18.51 -28.28
CA LYS A 102 -8.08 -18.86 -29.63
C LYS A 102 -9.60 -18.80 -29.75
N ASP A 103 -10.20 -17.71 -29.29
CA ASP A 103 -11.65 -17.46 -29.29
C ASP A 103 -12.48 -18.40 -28.39
N GLU A 104 -11.83 -19.28 -27.62
CA GLU A 104 -12.49 -20.13 -26.62
C GLU A 104 -12.22 -19.60 -25.21
N ARG A 105 -13.27 -19.55 -24.38
CA ARG A 105 -13.14 -19.20 -22.97
C ARG A 105 -12.66 -20.41 -22.19
N VAL A 106 -11.52 -20.25 -21.50
CA VAL A 106 -10.87 -21.31 -20.74
C VAL A 106 -10.58 -20.86 -19.32
N TRP A 107 -10.70 -21.78 -18.36
CA TRP A 107 -10.21 -21.55 -17.00
C TRP A 107 -8.68 -21.66 -16.97
N MET A 108 -8.05 -20.57 -16.60
CA MET A 108 -6.63 -20.47 -16.30
C MET A 108 -6.44 -20.68 -14.80
N HIS A 109 -5.46 -21.51 -14.43
CA HIS A 109 -5.12 -21.80 -13.04
C HIS A 109 -3.72 -21.28 -12.73
N GLY A 110 -3.57 -20.71 -11.54
CA GLY A 110 -2.27 -20.48 -10.95
C GLY A 110 -2.33 -20.60 -9.42
N VAL A 111 -1.16 -20.79 -8.84
CA VAL A 111 -1.00 -20.85 -7.39
C VAL A 111 -0.19 -19.64 -6.95
N THR A 112 -0.66 -18.98 -5.90
CA THR A 112 0.07 -17.88 -5.27
C THR A 112 0.20 -18.14 -3.78
N ASN A 113 1.26 -17.60 -3.18
CA ASN A 113 1.47 -17.64 -1.74
C ASN A 113 1.57 -16.20 -1.23
N PHE A 114 0.50 -15.72 -0.59
CA PHE A 114 0.48 -14.38 -0.04
C PHE A 114 1.28 -14.31 1.26
N ARG A 115 2.28 -13.45 1.27
CA ARG A 115 3.15 -13.19 2.42
C ARG A 115 2.82 -11.83 2.98
N ILE A 116 2.86 -11.72 4.31
CA ILE A 116 2.76 -10.44 4.99
C ILE A 116 4.03 -9.65 4.64
N GLY A 117 3.85 -8.45 4.09
CA GLY A 117 4.97 -7.58 3.73
C GLY A 117 5.64 -6.99 4.98
N LYS A 118 6.65 -6.14 4.74
CA LYS A 118 7.34 -5.43 5.84
C LYS A 118 6.44 -4.41 6.52
N GLU A 119 5.51 -3.84 5.77
CA GLU A 119 4.59 -2.83 6.26
C GLU A 119 3.37 -3.47 6.94
N PRO A 120 2.88 -2.88 8.04
CA PRO A 120 1.68 -3.39 8.71
C PRO A 120 0.48 -3.49 7.76
N GLY A 121 0.00 -4.73 7.55
CA GLY A 121 -1.20 -4.98 6.77
C GLY A 121 -1.00 -5.02 5.25
N SER A 122 0.24 -4.93 4.76
CA SER A 122 0.53 -5.24 3.36
C SER A 122 0.57 -6.75 3.14
N LEU A 123 0.00 -7.19 2.01
CA LEU A 123 0.12 -8.55 1.52
C LEU A 123 0.73 -8.51 0.13
N GLN A 124 1.72 -9.37 -0.10
CA GLN A 124 2.39 -9.50 -1.37
C GLN A 124 2.39 -10.96 -1.81
N GLY A 125 2.22 -11.20 -3.10
CA GLY A 125 2.28 -12.53 -3.68
C GLY A 125 3.01 -12.51 -5.01
N GLU A 126 3.31 -13.69 -5.52
CA GLU A 126 3.72 -13.89 -6.89
C GLU A 126 2.88 -15.02 -7.49
N ILE A 127 2.57 -14.92 -8.76
CA ILE A 127 1.87 -15.95 -9.53
C ILE A 127 2.52 -16.11 -10.89
N TYR A 128 2.50 -17.33 -11.41
CA TYR A 128 3.07 -17.65 -12.70
C TYR A 128 1.97 -18.15 -13.63
N TRP A 129 1.81 -17.47 -14.78
CA TRP A 129 0.90 -17.90 -15.84
C TRP A 129 1.63 -18.06 -17.16
N SER A 130 1.14 -18.98 -17.99
CA SER A 130 1.71 -19.22 -19.31
C SER A 130 1.16 -18.25 -20.35
N ASP A 131 2.04 -17.65 -21.13
CA ASP A 131 1.70 -16.77 -22.25
C ASP A 131 1.31 -17.55 -23.53
N LYS A 132 1.10 -16.82 -24.63
CA LYS A 132 0.82 -17.38 -25.96
C LYS A 132 1.83 -18.41 -26.46
N LYS A 133 3.08 -18.23 -26.07
CA LYS A 133 4.23 -19.04 -26.45
C LYS A 133 4.53 -20.12 -25.42
N ASN A 134 3.65 -20.30 -24.44
CA ASN A 134 3.78 -21.22 -23.31
C ASN A 134 4.99 -20.91 -22.40
N ASN A 135 5.47 -19.67 -22.41
CA ASN A 135 6.46 -19.20 -21.45
C ASN A 135 5.76 -18.79 -20.16
N LYS A 136 6.31 -19.19 -19.01
CA LYS A 136 5.80 -18.75 -17.72
C LYS A 136 6.22 -17.29 -17.48
N LYS A 137 5.24 -16.41 -17.40
CA LYS A 137 5.42 -15.02 -16.97
C LYS A 137 5.13 -14.93 -15.48
N LYS A 138 5.96 -14.17 -14.77
CA LYS A 138 5.80 -13.87 -13.36
C LYS A 138 5.01 -12.58 -13.20
N TYR A 139 4.01 -12.61 -12.35
CA TYR A 139 3.26 -11.44 -11.91
C TYR A 139 3.52 -11.21 -10.44
N ILE A 140 3.78 -9.96 -10.09
CA ILE A 140 3.91 -9.51 -8.72
C ILE A 140 2.55 -8.98 -8.30
N LEU A 141 2.04 -9.48 -7.18
CA LEU A 141 0.71 -9.18 -6.67
C LEU A 141 0.83 -8.32 -5.41
N ASN A 142 0.24 -7.13 -5.44
CA ASN A 142 0.02 -6.27 -4.29
C ASN A 142 -1.43 -6.41 -3.85
N VAL A 143 -1.63 -6.74 -2.58
CA VAL A 143 -2.92 -7.19 -2.08
C VAL A 143 -3.31 -6.41 -0.86
N GLY A 144 -4.58 -6.01 -0.80
CA GLY A 144 -5.14 -5.58 0.47
C GLY A 144 -6.63 -5.79 0.61
N ILE A 145 -7.08 -5.62 1.85
CA ILE A 145 -8.40 -6.04 2.30
C ILE A 145 -9.17 -4.83 2.82
N ARG A 146 -10.38 -4.66 2.28
CA ARG A 146 -11.31 -3.59 2.65
C ARG A 146 -12.70 -4.18 2.83
N SER A 147 -13.28 -4.07 4.03
CA SER A 147 -14.64 -4.52 4.31
C SER A 147 -14.90 -5.97 3.84
N ARG A 148 -13.96 -6.88 4.12
CA ARG A 148 -13.97 -8.31 3.72
C ARG A 148 -13.77 -8.57 2.21
N LYS A 149 -13.49 -7.56 1.42
CA LYS A 149 -13.14 -7.68 0.01
C LYS A 149 -11.63 -7.72 -0.14
N LEU A 150 -11.13 -8.68 -0.89
CA LEU A 150 -9.72 -8.77 -1.26
C LEU A 150 -9.54 -8.06 -2.60
N ILE A 151 -8.69 -7.05 -2.63
CA ILE A 151 -8.31 -6.34 -3.85
C ILE A 151 -6.88 -6.73 -4.17
N ILE A 152 -6.65 -7.21 -5.38
CA ILE A 152 -5.34 -7.64 -5.88
C ILE A 152 -5.01 -6.74 -7.06
N LEU A 153 -3.91 -6.01 -6.96
CA LEU A 153 -3.28 -5.36 -8.10
C LEU A 153 -2.11 -6.22 -8.52
N GLY A 154 -2.04 -6.57 -9.79
CA GLY A 154 -0.93 -7.36 -10.31
C GLY A 154 -0.30 -6.71 -11.51
N TYR A 155 1.02 -6.81 -11.61
CA TYR A 155 1.78 -6.38 -12.77
C TYR A 155 2.79 -7.45 -13.15
N GLN A 156 3.03 -7.59 -14.45
CA GLN A 156 4.02 -8.52 -14.97
C GLN A 156 5.42 -7.95 -14.67
N GLU A 157 6.37 -8.78 -14.23
CA GLU A 157 7.69 -8.34 -13.76
C GLU A 157 8.49 -7.50 -14.79
N ASN A 158 8.20 -7.65 -16.08
CA ASN A 158 8.81 -6.87 -17.16
C ASN A 158 7.87 -5.82 -17.79
N GLU A 159 6.69 -5.59 -17.21
CA GLU A 159 5.70 -4.57 -17.61
C GLU A 159 5.29 -4.60 -19.09
N THR A 160 5.27 -5.79 -19.70
CA THR A 160 4.90 -5.95 -21.13
C THR A 160 3.41 -6.16 -21.36
N GLU A 161 2.63 -6.30 -20.29
CA GLU A 161 1.19 -6.55 -20.32
C GLU A 161 0.47 -5.55 -19.41
N GLN A 162 -0.82 -5.35 -19.66
CA GLN A 162 -1.64 -4.51 -18.79
C GLN A 162 -1.64 -5.01 -17.34
N HIS A 163 -1.73 -4.06 -16.41
CA HIS A 163 -1.96 -4.38 -15.01
C HIS A 163 -3.28 -5.11 -14.86
N LEU A 164 -3.27 -6.18 -14.07
CA LEU A 164 -4.49 -6.86 -13.67
C LEU A 164 -5.01 -6.27 -12.37
N VAL A 165 -6.33 -6.23 -12.25
CA VAL A 165 -7.02 -5.83 -11.03
C VAL A 165 -8.06 -6.88 -10.70
N MET A 166 -7.99 -7.49 -9.53
CA MET A 166 -9.00 -8.43 -9.05
C MET A 166 -9.72 -7.86 -7.82
N ALA A 167 -11.03 -8.08 -7.76
CA ALA A 167 -11.85 -7.80 -6.60
C ALA A 167 -12.63 -9.07 -6.22
N ILE A 168 -12.29 -9.64 -5.07
CA ILE A 168 -12.86 -10.90 -4.56
C ILE A 168 -13.70 -10.61 -3.31
N GLU A 169 -14.95 -11.04 -3.33
CA GLU A 169 -15.91 -10.81 -2.25
C GLU A 169 -15.76 -11.84 -1.12
N ASN A 170 -16.13 -11.44 0.09
CA ASN A 170 -16.15 -12.30 1.28
C ASN A 170 -14.84 -13.08 1.54
N ALA A 171 -13.71 -12.47 1.21
CA ALA A 171 -12.39 -13.09 1.31
C ALA A 171 -12.04 -13.52 2.74
N THR A 172 -12.50 -12.78 3.75
CA THR A 172 -12.29 -13.10 5.18
C THR A 172 -13.41 -13.92 5.82
N ALA A 173 -14.36 -14.45 5.04
CA ALA A 173 -15.43 -15.30 5.56
C ALA A 173 -14.94 -16.74 5.82
N PRO A 174 -14.93 -17.25 7.07
CA PRO A 174 -14.40 -18.59 7.34
C PRO A 174 -15.27 -19.74 6.83
N ASN A 175 -16.55 -19.47 6.54
CA ASN A 175 -17.54 -20.45 6.12
C ASN A 175 -17.68 -20.60 4.59
N ILE A 176 -16.82 -19.95 3.81
CA ILE A 176 -16.87 -19.97 2.34
C ILE A 176 -15.53 -20.47 1.83
N ASP A 177 -15.51 -21.69 1.28
CA ASP A 177 -14.29 -22.34 0.80
C ASP A 177 -13.78 -21.74 -0.52
N ILE A 178 -14.72 -21.44 -1.44
CA ILE A 178 -14.45 -20.85 -2.74
C ILE A 178 -14.91 -19.40 -2.72
N LYS A 179 -13.97 -18.48 -2.81
CA LYS A 179 -14.23 -17.05 -2.93
C LYS A 179 -14.45 -16.72 -4.39
N CYS A 180 -15.42 -15.86 -4.68
CA CYS A 180 -15.73 -15.43 -6.04
C CYS A 180 -15.49 -13.93 -6.18
N GLY A 181 -15.15 -13.51 -7.38
CA GLY A 181 -14.86 -12.13 -7.69
C GLY A 181 -14.85 -11.87 -9.19
N ILE A 182 -14.40 -10.67 -9.53
CA ILE A 182 -14.16 -10.24 -10.90
C ILE A 182 -12.71 -9.81 -11.04
N GLN A 183 -12.19 -9.91 -12.25
CA GLN A 183 -10.90 -9.36 -12.60
C GLN A 183 -10.95 -8.60 -13.92
N LEU A 184 -10.15 -7.54 -14.00
CA LEU A 184 -9.80 -6.80 -15.20
C LEU A 184 -8.40 -7.25 -15.61
N HIS A 185 -8.21 -7.68 -16.84
CA HIS A 185 -6.90 -8.16 -17.31
C HIS A 185 -6.75 -8.05 -18.82
N GLU A 186 -5.53 -8.33 -19.31
CA GLU A 186 -5.27 -8.70 -20.69
C GLU A 186 -5.38 -10.22 -20.87
N THR A 187 -6.22 -10.66 -21.81
CA THR A 187 -6.53 -12.08 -22.03
C THR A 187 -5.31 -12.80 -22.57
N TRP A 188 -5.33 -14.14 -22.57
CA TRP A 188 -4.29 -14.92 -23.25
C TRP A 188 -4.16 -14.51 -24.72
N ASP A 189 -5.25 -14.08 -25.37
CA ASP A 189 -5.28 -13.53 -26.73
C ASP A 189 -4.83 -12.06 -26.86
N GLY A 190 -4.44 -11.39 -25.78
CA GLY A 190 -3.88 -10.03 -25.80
C GLY A 190 -4.94 -8.91 -25.86
N PHE A 191 -6.20 -9.24 -25.57
CA PHE A 191 -7.30 -8.27 -25.54
C PHE A 191 -7.70 -7.96 -24.09
N PRO A 192 -8.02 -6.71 -23.74
CA PRO A 192 -8.58 -6.39 -22.43
C PRO A 192 -9.93 -7.07 -22.23
N ASP A 193 -10.16 -7.65 -21.06
CA ASP A 193 -11.42 -8.32 -20.69
C ASP A 193 -11.77 -8.15 -19.21
N ILE A 194 -13.05 -8.40 -18.90
CA ILE A 194 -13.57 -8.53 -17.54
C ILE A 194 -14.05 -9.95 -17.36
N SER A 195 -13.45 -10.68 -16.43
CA SER A 195 -13.72 -12.11 -16.29
C SER A 195 -13.92 -12.50 -14.83
N PRO A 196 -14.67 -13.59 -14.56
CA PRO A 196 -14.80 -14.12 -13.22
C PRO A 196 -13.47 -14.65 -12.71
N VAL A 197 -13.26 -14.51 -11.40
CA VAL A 197 -12.12 -15.09 -10.68
C VAL A 197 -12.63 -15.87 -9.47
N LEU A 198 -12.03 -17.03 -9.24
CA LEU A 198 -12.26 -17.86 -8.07
C LEU A 198 -10.95 -18.00 -7.29
N MET A 199 -11.06 -18.00 -5.97
CA MET A 199 -9.94 -18.17 -5.07
C MET A 199 -10.27 -19.21 -3.99
N SER A 200 -9.42 -20.21 -3.83
CA SER A 200 -9.65 -21.31 -2.87
C SER A 200 -8.35 -21.76 -2.21
N ARG A 201 -8.44 -22.21 -0.96
CA ARG A 201 -7.30 -22.83 -0.26
C ARG A 201 -6.94 -24.20 -0.82
N TYR A 202 -7.91 -24.88 -1.42
CA TYR A 202 -7.74 -26.21 -2.00
C TYR A 202 -8.02 -26.18 -3.50
N PRO A 203 -7.37 -27.03 -4.31
CA PRO A 203 -7.67 -27.14 -5.73
C PRO A 203 -9.15 -27.41 -5.98
N ILE A 204 -9.73 -26.72 -6.96
CA ILE A 204 -11.11 -26.93 -7.43
C ILE A 204 -11.07 -27.94 -8.58
N THR A 205 -11.97 -28.92 -8.56
CA THR A 205 -12.10 -29.93 -9.63
C THR A 205 -12.82 -29.34 -10.85
N ASP A 206 -12.53 -29.84 -12.05
CA ASP A 206 -13.13 -29.36 -13.31
C ASP A 206 -14.67 -29.34 -13.27
N GLU A 207 -15.30 -30.40 -12.75
CA GLU A 207 -16.76 -30.48 -12.58
C GLU A 207 -17.33 -29.33 -11.73
N LYS A 208 -16.58 -28.85 -10.73
CA LYS A 208 -17.01 -27.71 -9.91
C LYS A 208 -16.82 -26.38 -10.65
N LEU A 209 -15.79 -26.25 -11.48
CA LEU A 209 -15.57 -25.06 -12.32
C LEU A 209 -16.68 -24.92 -13.37
N ASP A 210 -17.08 -26.03 -13.99
CA ASP A 210 -18.15 -26.06 -14.99
C ASP A 210 -19.52 -25.69 -14.40
N ASN A 211 -19.81 -26.12 -13.16
CA ASN A 211 -21.04 -25.75 -12.46
C ASN A 211 -21.10 -24.24 -12.14
N VAL A 212 -19.96 -23.62 -11.80
CA VAL A 212 -19.90 -22.16 -11.60
C VAL A 212 -20.18 -21.45 -12.92
N TRP A 213 -19.59 -21.93 -14.03
CA TRP A 213 -19.83 -21.38 -15.36
C TRP A 213 -21.29 -21.44 -15.78
N GLN A 214 -21.96 -22.57 -15.54
CA GLN A 214 -23.39 -22.72 -15.88
C GLN A 214 -24.27 -21.75 -15.09
N SER A 215 -23.96 -21.51 -13.81
CA SER A 215 -24.68 -20.50 -13.01
C SER A 215 -24.44 -19.08 -13.52
N GLU A 216 -23.26 -18.77 -14.07
CA GLU A 216 -22.98 -17.47 -14.67
C GLU A 216 -23.57 -17.29 -16.06
N ALA A 217 -23.66 -18.34 -16.88
CA ALA A 217 -24.38 -18.26 -18.16
C ALA A 217 -25.88 -17.94 -17.96
N GLU A 218 -26.45 -18.33 -16.82
CA GLU A 218 -27.77 -17.89 -16.39
C GLU A 218 -27.77 -16.43 -15.89
N ILE A 219 -26.71 -15.97 -15.22
CA ILE A 219 -26.55 -14.57 -14.78
C ILE A 219 -26.21 -13.62 -15.94
N GLN A 220 -25.51 -14.06 -16.99
CA GLN A 220 -25.22 -13.27 -18.19
C GLN A 220 -26.48 -12.98 -19.02
N LYS A 221 -27.59 -13.71 -18.82
CA LYS A 221 -28.92 -13.28 -19.30
C LYS A 221 -29.43 -12.01 -18.60
N ILE A 222 -28.84 -11.65 -17.46
CA ILE A 222 -28.94 -10.35 -16.81
C ILE A 222 -27.77 -9.48 -17.33
N THR A 223 -27.70 -9.29 -18.64
CA THR A 223 -26.69 -8.44 -19.26
C THR A 223 -26.87 -7.01 -18.77
N ILE A 224 -25.85 -6.46 -18.10
CA ILE A 224 -25.66 -5.02 -17.97
C ILE A 224 -25.25 -4.52 -19.36
N SER A 225 -26.21 -3.98 -20.09
CA SER A 225 -25.96 -3.24 -21.33
C SER A 225 -25.27 -1.92 -20.97
N PHE A 226 -23.94 -1.86 -21.11
CA PHE A 226 -23.24 -0.58 -21.22
C PHE A 226 -23.39 -0.07 -22.64
N SER A 227 -24.46 0.68 -22.87
CA SER A 227 -24.62 1.49 -24.09
C SER A 227 -23.66 2.66 -23.99
N TYR A 228 -22.56 2.63 -24.75
CA TYR A 228 -21.80 3.85 -25.04
C TYR A 228 -22.64 4.69 -26.03
N ASN A 229 -23.13 5.84 -25.56
CA ASN A 229 -23.62 6.93 -26.42
C ASN A 229 -22.46 7.86 -26.77
#